data_AF-A0A2U3CQE3-F1
#
_entry.id   AF-A0A2U3CQE3-F1
#
_cell.length_a   1.000
_cell.length_b   1.000
_cell.length_c   1.000
_cell.angle_alpha   90.00
_cell.angle_beta   90.00
_cell.angle_gamma   90.00
#
_symmetry.space_group_name_H-M   'P 1'
#
loop_
_entity.id
_entity.type
_entity.pdbx_description
1 polymer ?
#
loop_
_entity_poly.entity_id
_entity_poly.type
_entity_poly.pdbx_seq_one_letter_code
_entity_poly.pdbx_strand_id
1 'polypeptide(L)'
;MNAKSLLATCPNAHLVGTATLPNYTLTFQGQSMFRTSGVGNIQRQNGAEVIGVLWRITSERDLRALDRREGAPFVYRAVKVSVVTENGEKVQAFTYQMTEPGAHLAPTTHYLGVVLDSPIPSFYKKRIRKLARTEGVYV
;
A
#
# COMPACT_ATOMS: atom_id res chain seq x y z
N MET A 1 0.40 5.08 2.32
CA MET A 1 1.40 6.08 1.89
C MET A 1 0.91 7.42 2.37
N ASN A 2 1.72 8.15 3.15
CA ASN A 2 1.30 9.45 3.66
C ASN A 2 1.37 10.52 2.55
N ALA A 3 0.65 11.63 2.77
CA ALA A 3 0.56 12.72 1.80
C ALA A 3 1.93 13.33 1.47
N LYS A 4 2.76 13.55 2.50
CA LYS A 4 4.10 14.14 2.34
C LYS A 4 4.99 13.33 1.39
N SER A 5 5.04 12.00 1.56
CA SER A 5 5.84 11.12 0.72
C SER A 5 5.31 11.07 -0.72
N LEU A 6 3.99 11.01 -0.91
CA LEU A 6 3.42 11.04 -2.26
C LEU A 6 3.71 12.37 -2.96
N LEU A 7 3.42 13.50 -2.34
CA LEU A 7 3.58 14.82 -2.96
C LEU A 7 5.04 15.16 -3.27
N ALA A 8 6.01 14.61 -2.53
CA ALA A 8 7.42 14.71 -2.88
C ALA A 8 7.76 14.00 -4.21
N THR A 9 6.98 13.00 -4.61
CA THR A 9 7.16 12.26 -5.88
C THR A 9 6.23 12.76 -6.98
N CYS A 10 4.99 13.08 -6.61
CA CYS A 10 3.90 13.49 -7.49
C CYS A 10 3.35 14.84 -7.00
N PRO A 11 4.05 15.96 -7.28
CA PRO A 11 3.67 17.27 -6.76
C PRO A 11 2.30 17.76 -7.28
N ASN A 12 1.82 17.21 -8.40
CA ASN A 12 0.52 17.56 -8.98
C ASN A 12 -0.60 16.58 -8.58
N ALA A 13 -0.35 15.69 -7.61
CA ALA A 13 -1.36 14.75 -7.13
C ALA A 13 -2.43 15.46 -6.29
N HIS A 14 -3.70 15.15 -6.55
CA HIS A 14 -4.83 15.65 -5.77
C HIS A 14 -5.39 14.55 -4.88
N LEU A 15 -5.58 14.87 -3.60
CA LEU A 15 -6.24 13.97 -2.65
C LEU A 15 -7.71 13.82 -3.05
N VAL A 16 -8.18 12.59 -3.18
CA VAL A 16 -9.60 12.28 -3.39
C VAL A 16 -10.28 11.94 -2.07
N GLY A 17 -9.64 11.16 -1.21
CA GLY A 17 -10.18 10.72 0.08
C GLY A 17 -9.66 9.34 0.48
N THR A 18 -10.34 8.67 1.41
CA THR A 18 -10.06 7.26 1.68
C THR A 18 -10.90 6.35 0.79
N ALA A 19 -10.39 5.14 0.54
CA ALA A 19 -11.11 4.14 -0.26
C ALA A 19 -10.77 2.72 0.21
N THR A 20 -11.76 1.84 0.09
CA THR A 20 -11.68 0.44 0.44
C THR A 20 -11.44 -0.40 -0.81
N LEU A 21 -10.41 -1.22 -0.78
CA LEU A 21 -10.10 -2.24 -1.77
C LEU A 21 -10.60 -3.61 -1.24
N PRO A 22 -11.73 -4.12 -1.75
CA PRO A 22 -12.29 -5.40 -1.30
C PRO A 22 -11.55 -6.60 -1.89
N ASN A 23 -11.60 -7.73 -1.18
CA ASN A 23 -10.96 -9.00 -1.53
C ASN A 23 -9.43 -8.93 -1.60
N TYR A 24 -8.84 -8.06 -0.78
CA TYR A 24 -7.41 -7.93 -0.58
C TYR A 24 -7.06 -7.81 0.89
N THR A 25 -5.83 -8.18 1.22
CA THR A 25 -5.23 -7.96 2.54
C THR A 25 -3.89 -7.28 2.41
N LEU A 26 -3.54 -6.50 3.44
CA LEU A 26 -2.23 -5.87 3.55
C LEU A 26 -1.28 -6.87 4.20
N THR A 27 -0.16 -7.12 3.56
CA THR A 27 0.94 -7.95 4.08
C THR A 27 2.21 -7.11 4.21
N PHE A 28 3.15 -7.56 5.04
CA PHE A 28 4.50 -7.01 5.11
C PHE A 28 5.48 -8.10 4.69
N GLN A 29 6.20 -7.89 3.60
CA GLN A 29 7.03 -8.94 3.00
C GLN A 29 8.44 -8.44 2.69
N GLY A 30 9.41 -9.34 2.80
CA GLY A 30 10.75 -9.15 2.27
C GLY A 30 10.78 -9.45 0.78
N GLN A 31 11.39 -8.58 -0.02
CA GLN A 31 11.53 -8.77 -1.47
C GLN A 31 12.73 -9.66 -1.85
N SER A 32 13.59 -9.99 -0.89
CA SER A 32 14.81 -10.80 -1.06
C SER A 32 15.21 -11.40 0.29
N MET A 33 15.93 -12.52 0.30
CA MET A 33 16.50 -13.12 1.53
C MET A 33 17.40 -12.15 2.31
N PHE A 34 17.89 -11.09 1.67
CA PHE A 34 18.77 -10.10 2.30
C PHE A 34 18.04 -8.91 2.93
N ARG A 35 16.72 -8.75 2.73
CA ARG A 35 15.98 -7.71 3.45
C ARG A 35 15.67 -8.18 4.86
N THR A 36 16.09 -7.39 5.85
CA THR A 36 15.87 -7.64 7.27
C THR A 36 14.53 -7.12 7.79
N SER A 37 13.71 -6.49 6.93
CA SER A 37 12.41 -5.94 7.31
C SER A 37 11.41 -5.99 6.16
N GLY A 38 10.13 -6.20 6.51
CA GLY A 38 9.03 -6.23 5.55
C GLY A 38 8.60 -4.84 5.08
N VAL A 39 8.19 -4.76 3.81
CA VAL A 39 7.50 -3.59 3.25
C VAL A 39 6.10 -3.97 2.80
N GLY A 40 5.21 -2.99 2.74
CA GLY A 40 3.79 -3.19 2.46
C GLY A 40 3.55 -3.79 1.08
N ASN A 41 2.72 -4.82 1.03
CA ASN A 41 2.21 -5.42 -0.19
C ASN A 41 0.72 -5.68 -0.02
N ILE A 42 0.02 -5.92 -1.13
CA ILE A 42 -1.36 -6.39 -1.14
C ILE A 42 -1.45 -7.77 -1.77
N GLN A 43 -2.23 -8.65 -1.18
CA GLN A 43 -2.52 -9.98 -1.72
C GLN A 43 -4.02 -10.22 -1.77
N ARG A 44 -4.46 -11.04 -2.72
CA ARG A 44 -5.87 -11.45 -2.82
C ARG A 44 -6.24 -12.25 -1.57
N GLN A 45 -7.32 -11.85 -0.92
CA GLN A 45 -7.90 -12.61 0.19
C GLN A 45 -9.40 -12.34 0.22
N ASN A 46 -10.20 -13.35 -0.07
CA ASN A 46 -11.65 -13.23 -0.13
C ASN A 46 -12.22 -12.79 1.24
N GLY A 47 -13.13 -11.82 1.22
CA GLY A 47 -13.73 -11.26 2.44
C GLY A 47 -12.82 -10.35 3.26
N ALA A 48 -11.54 -10.19 2.89
CA ALA A 48 -10.66 -9.21 3.47
C ALA A 48 -10.72 -7.88 2.70
N GLU A 49 -10.35 -6.80 3.38
CA GLU A 49 -10.32 -5.47 2.79
C GLU A 49 -9.05 -4.71 3.16
N VAL A 50 -8.60 -3.85 2.24
CA VAL A 50 -7.53 -2.87 2.46
C VAL A 50 -8.09 -1.46 2.37
N ILE A 51 -7.94 -0.65 3.42
CA ILE A 51 -8.30 0.77 3.38
C ILE A 51 -7.05 1.59 3.08
N GLY A 52 -7.10 2.34 1.98
CA GLY A 52 -6.01 3.17 1.50
C GLY A 52 -6.43 4.62 1.30
N VAL A 53 -5.52 5.41 0.74
CA VAL A 53 -5.76 6.79 0.35
C VAL A 53 -5.80 6.84 -1.17
N LEU A 54 -6.89 7.38 -1.71
CA LEU A 54 -7.09 7.54 -3.14
C LEU A 54 -6.58 8.91 -3.59
N TRP A 55 -5.76 8.90 -4.65
CA TRP A 55 -5.17 10.09 -5.24
C TRP A 55 -5.47 10.14 -6.73
N ARG A 56 -5.73 11.34 -7.23
CA ARG A 56 -5.83 11.62 -8.66
C ARG A 56 -4.50 12.18 -9.15
N ILE A 57 -3.86 11.47 -10.07
CA ILE A 57 -2.59 11.86 -10.70
C ILE A 57 -2.83 11.95 -12.20
N THR A 58 -2.68 13.13 -12.78
CA THR A 58 -2.89 13.40 -14.22
C THR A 58 -1.60 13.65 -14.98
N SER A 59 -0.53 14.03 -14.27
CA SER A 59 0.80 14.27 -14.85
C SER A 59 1.48 12.93 -15.19
N GLU A 60 1.77 12.72 -16.47
CA GLU A 60 2.57 11.56 -16.89
C GLU A 60 3.97 11.55 -16.26
N ARG A 61 4.55 12.73 -16.03
CA ARG A 61 5.85 12.85 -15.36
C ARG A 61 5.78 12.32 -13.94
N ASP A 62 4.69 12.62 -13.23
CA ASP A 62 4.45 12.19 -11.86
C ASP A 62 4.21 10.68 -11.84
N LEU A 63 3.41 10.14 -12.79
CA LEU A 63 3.21 8.69 -12.94
C LEU A 63 4.53 7.96 -13.21
N ARG A 64 5.37 8.45 -14.14
CA ARG A 64 6.71 7.86 -14.39
C ARG A 64 7.63 7.96 -13.17
N ALA A 65 7.53 9.02 -12.38
CA ALA A 65 8.29 9.16 -11.14
C ALA A 65 7.82 8.15 -10.07
N LEU A 66 6.51 7.95 -9.99
CA LEU A 66 5.88 6.97 -9.12
C LEU A 66 6.32 5.55 -9.49
N ASP A 67 6.25 5.18 -10.77
CA ASP A 67 6.72 3.88 -11.27
C ASP A 67 8.18 3.61 -10.91
N ARG A 68 9.07 4.60 -11.11
CA ARG A 68 10.48 4.47 -10.72
C ARG A 68 10.65 4.28 -9.21
N ARG A 69 9.87 4.99 -8.38
CA ARG A 69 9.97 4.89 -6.92
C ARG A 69 9.51 3.52 -6.41
N GLU A 70 8.44 2.97 -6.99
CA GLU A 70 7.94 1.65 -6.65
C GLU A 70 8.76 0.53 -7.33
N GLY A 71 9.74 0.88 -8.18
CA GLY A 71 10.58 -0.08 -8.91
C GLY A 71 9.81 -0.86 -9.97
N ALA A 72 8.78 -0.28 -10.55
CA ALA A 72 7.95 -0.94 -11.54
C ALA A 72 8.66 -1.13 -12.89
N PRO A 73 8.44 -2.25 -13.59
CA PRO A 73 7.53 -3.37 -13.24
C PRO A 73 8.18 -4.50 -12.42
N PHE A 74 9.46 -4.39 -12.05
CA PHE A 74 10.23 -5.51 -11.52
C PHE A 74 10.01 -5.75 -10.02
N VAL A 75 9.98 -4.69 -9.22
CA VAL A 75 9.79 -4.75 -7.76
C VAL A 75 8.32 -4.88 -7.43
N TYR A 76 7.53 -3.96 -7.97
CA TYR A 76 6.08 -3.99 -7.97
C TYR A 76 5.57 -3.84 -9.39
N ARG A 77 4.43 -4.46 -9.68
CA ARG A 77 3.65 -4.20 -10.89
C ARG A 77 2.48 -3.27 -10.57
N ALA A 78 2.21 -2.34 -11.47
CA ALA A 78 0.96 -1.59 -11.44
C ALA A 78 -0.20 -2.54 -11.80
N VAL A 79 -1.20 -2.61 -10.94
CA VAL A 79 -2.40 -3.43 -11.14
C VAL A 79 -3.64 -2.55 -11.10
N LYS A 80 -4.55 -2.78 -12.05
CA LYS A 80 -5.85 -2.13 -12.06
C LYS A 80 -6.76 -2.79 -11.03
N VAL A 81 -7.39 -1.98 -10.19
CA VAL A 81 -8.27 -2.43 -9.11
C VAL A 81 -9.56 -1.62 -9.10
N SER A 82 -10.62 -2.20 -8.53
CA SER A 82 -11.85 -1.50 -8.22
C SER A 82 -11.87 -1.21 -6.72
N VAL A 83 -11.96 0.06 -6.36
CA VAL A 83 -12.08 0.51 -4.97
C VAL A 83 -13.46 1.11 -4.72
N VAL A 84 -13.87 1.16 -3.46
CA VAL A 84 -15.11 1.82 -3.01
C VAL A 84 -14.72 3.04 -2.19
N THR A 85 -15.17 4.22 -2.59
CA THR A 85 -14.92 5.47 -1.85
C THR A 85 -15.75 5.52 -0.56
N GLU A 86 -15.45 6.48 0.31
CA GLU A 86 -16.25 6.74 1.53
C GLU A 86 -17.74 7.00 1.24
N ASN A 87 -18.06 7.52 0.06
CA ASN A 87 -19.43 7.78 -0.38
C ASN A 87 -20.11 6.55 -1.01
N GLY A 88 -19.44 5.39 -1.04
CA GLY A 88 -19.96 4.16 -1.63
C GLY A 88 -19.78 4.04 -3.15
N GLU A 89 -19.09 4.99 -3.79
CA GLU A 89 -18.88 4.97 -5.23
C GLU A 89 -17.78 3.98 -5.63
N LYS A 90 -18.01 3.22 -6.69
CA LYS A 90 -16.99 2.32 -7.26
C LYS A 90 -16.11 3.07 -8.25
N VAL A 91 -14.80 3.11 -7.97
CA VAL A 91 -13.81 3.80 -8.80
C VAL A 91 -12.77 2.80 -9.30
N GLN A 92 -12.43 2.89 -10.59
CA GLN A 92 -11.27 2.18 -11.15
C GLN A 92 -10.00 2.95 -10.82
N ALA A 93 -9.03 2.27 -10.21
CA ALA A 93 -7.77 2.85 -9.79
C ALA A 93 -6.60 1.93 -10.15
N PHE A 94 -5.38 2.45 -10.04
CA PHE A 94 -4.16 1.67 -10.08
C PHE A 94 -3.54 1.62 -8.68
N THR A 95 -2.95 0.48 -8.35
CA THR A 95 -2.13 0.30 -7.15
C THR A 95 -0.91 -0.55 -7.51
N TYR A 96 0.06 -0.63 -6.60
CA TYR A 96 1.27 -1.42 -6.80
C TYR A 96 1.20 -2.70 -5.98
N GLN A 97 1.45 -3.84 -6.64
CA GLN A 97 1.51 -5.16 -6.01
C GLN A 97 2.89 -5.78 -6.28
N MET A 98 3.54 -6.34 -5.26
CA MET A 98 4.85 -6.96 -5.42
C MET A 98 4.82 -8.04 -6.49
N THR A 99 5.84 -8.04 -7.34
CA THR A 99 5.96 -9.03 -8.42
C THR A 99 6.33 -10.39 -7.87
N GLU A 100 7.34 -10.43 -6.98
CA GLU A 100 7.86 -11.65 -6.34
C GLU A 100 7.87 -11.47 -4.82
N PRO A 101 6.74 -11.76 -4.14
CA PRO A 101 6.64 -11.63 -2.69
C PRO A 101 7.44 -12.73 -1.99
N GLY A 102 8.38 -12.35 -1.12
CA GLY A 102 9.10 -13.29 -0.25
C GLY A 102 8.38 -13.54 1.09
N ALA A 103 9.15 -13.97 2.10
CA ALA A 103 8.62 -14.27 3.42
C ALA A 103 7.96 -13.05 4.07
N HIS A 104 6.95 -13.31 4.92
CA HIS A 104 6.41 -12.27 5.79
C HIS A 104 7.47 -11.85 6.80
N LEU A 105 7.67 -10.54 6.90
CA LEU A 105 8.65 -9.94 7.80
C LEU A 105 8.03 -8.72 8.46
N ALA A 106 8.35 -8.52 9.73
CA ALA A 106 7.91 -7.33 10.43
C ALA A 106 8.50 -6.08 9.75
N PRO A 107 7.71 -5.01 9.57
CA PRO A 107 8.24 -3.73 9.12
C PRO A 107 9.09 -3.08 10.21
N THR A 108 10.03 -2.22 9.81
CA THR A 108 10.71 -1.36 10.79
C THR A 108 9.72 -0.40 11.45
N THR A 109 10.01 0.02 12.68
CA THR A 109 9.21 1.02 13.41
C THR A 109 9.06 2.32 12.61
N HIS A 110 10.13 2.75 11.94
CA HIS A 110 10.11 3.93 11.09
C HIS A 110 9.14 3.77 9.90
N TYR A 111 9.25 2.67 9.16
CA TYR A 111 8.38 2.40 8.01
C TYR A 111 6.91 2.30 8.43
N LEU A 112 6.64 1.57 9.52
CA LEU A 112 5.29 1.48 10.09
C LEU A 112 4.76 2.86 10.49
N GLY A 113 5.60 3.72 11.08
CA GLY A 113 5.25 5.11 11.40
C GLY A 113 4.77 5.88 10.17
N VAL A 114 5.51 5.80 9.06
CA VAL A 114 5.14 6.44 7.78
C VAL A 114 3.81 5.91 7.24
N VAL A 115 3.55 4.60 7.35
CA VAL A 115 2.27 4.01 6.92
C VAL A 115 1.13 4.56 7.78
N LEU A 116 1.31 4.59 9.10
CA LEU A 116 0.30 5.02 10.07
C LEU A 116 0.05 6.54 10.08
N ASP A 117 0.96 7.34 9.53
CA ASP A 117 0.80 8.78 9.28
C ASP A 117 -0.17 9.09 8.12
N SER A 118 -0.62 8.06 7.38
CA SER A 118 -1.64 8.24 6.35
C SER A 118 -3.01 8.61 6.97
N PRO A 119 -3.85 9.41 6.28
CA PRO A 119 -5.19 9.81 6.73
C PRO A 119 -6.24 8.67 6.62
N ILE A 120 -5.89 7.46 7.04
CA ILE A 120 -6.80 6.31 7.09
C ILE A 120 -7.52 6.21 8.45
N PRO A 121 -8.69 5.55 8.54
CA PRO A 121 -9.43 5.44 9.79
C PRO A 121 -8.64 4.80 10.95
N SER A 122 -8.89 5.26 12.17
CA SER A 122 -8.17 4.82 13.38
C SER A 122 -8.31 3.32 13.65
N PHE A 123 -9.47 2.73 13.37
CA PHE A 123 -9.69 1.28 13.49
C PHE A 123 -8.79 0.50 12.53
N TYR A 124 -8.60 0.98 11.31
CA TYR A 124 -7.74 0.34 10.33
C TYR A 124 -6.26 0.49 10.71
N LYS A 125 -5.85 1.65 11.25
CA LYS A 125 -4.52 1.83 11.87
C LYS A 125 -4.25 0.80 12.97
N LYS A 126 -5.24 0.48 13.82
CA LYS A 126 -5.13 -0.58 14.83
C LYS A 126 -4.94 -1.96 14.18
N ARG A 127 -5.67 -2.27 13.11
CA ARG A 127 -5.51 -3.51 12.33
C ARG A 127 -4.10 -3.62 11.71
N ILE A 128 -3.57 -2.55 11.12
CA ILE A 128 -2.20 -2.52 10.57
C ILE A 128 -1.17 -2.81 11.67
N ARG A 129 -1.31 -2.24 12.87
CA ARG A 129 -0.41 -2.55 14.00
C ARG A 129 -0.45 -4.03 14.41
N LYS A 130 -1.63 -4.67 14.34
CA LYS A 130 -1.76 -6.11 14.60
C LYS A 130 -1.05 -6.93 13.52
N LEU A 131 -1.28 -6.60 12.25
CA LEU A 131 -0.63 -7.26 11.11
C LEU A 131 0.90 -7.12 11.17
N ALA A 132 1.41 -5.94 11.52
CA ALA A 132 2.85 -5.70 11.67
C ALA A 132 3.53 -6.49 12.80
N ARG A 133 2.75 -7.05 13.74
CA ARG A 133 3.23 -7.88 14.86
C ARG A 133 3.09 -9.37 14.61
N THR A 134 2.24 -9.76 13.65
CA THR A 134 1.91 -11.16 13.41
C THR A 134 2.78 -11.65 12.27
N GLU A 135 3.91 -12.28 12.59
CA GLU A 135 4.44 -13.52 11.98
C GLU A 135 5.89 -13.73 12.44
N GLY A 136 5.99 -14.47 13.54
CA GLY A 136 7.22 -15.02 14.12
C GLY A 136 6.91 -16.28 14.93
N VAL A 137 5.88 -17.04 14.52
CA VAL A 137 5.62 -18.38 15.06
C VAL A 137 6.04 -19.36 13.98
N TYR A 138 7.26 -19.88 14.12
CA TYR A 138 7.70 -21.08 13.42
C TYR A 138 7.41 -22.27 14.35
N VAL A 139 6.85 -23.34 13.80
CA VAL A 139 6.89 -24.68 14.42
C VAL A 139 8.17 -25.35 13.95
#